data_AF-S6GIV0-F1
#
_entry.id   AF-S6GIV0-F1
#
_cell.length_a   1.000
_cell.length_b   1.000
_cell.length_c   1.000
_cell.angle_alpha   90.00
_cell.angle_beta   90.00
_cell.angle_gamma   90.00
#
_symmetry.space_group_name_H-M   'P 1'
#
loop_
_entity.id
_entity.type
_entity.pdbx_description
1 polymer ?
#
loop_
_entity_poly.entity_id
_entity_poly.type
_entity_poly.pdbx_seq_one_letter_code
_entity_poly.pdbx_strand_id
1 'polypeptide(L)'
;MEIRTIPWQQTIPLRNRVLWPNKPPEFCHIDGDADGLHFGAFVNGVLVCVASVYLTLHKARLRKFATNSRYQNQGIGFAMLNLIQ
;
A
#
# COMPACT_ATOMS: atom_id res chain seq x y z
N MET A 1 -8.58 -8.21 -11.38
CA MET A 1 -7.85 -7.51 -10.30
C MET A 1 -8.18 -8.22 -9.00
N GLU A 2 -7.17 -8.50 -8.18
CA GLU A 2 -7.32 -9.16 -6.88
C GLU A 2 -6.73 -8.26 -5.81
N ILE A 3 -7.39 -8.14 -4.65
CA ILE A 3 -6.85 -7.41 -3.50
C ILE A 3 -6.73 -8.40 -2.35
N ARG A 4 -5.56 -8.44 -1.72
CA ARG A 4 -5.26 -9.36 -0.61
C ARG A 4 -4.33 -8.72 0.40
N THR A 5 -4.27 -9.31 1.59
CA THR A 5 -3.24 -8.95 2.57
C THR A 5 -1.87 -9.40 2.10
N ILE A 6 -0.85 -8.61 2.43
CA ILE A 6 0.54 -8.86 2.06
C ILE A 6 1.44 -8.55 3.25
N PRO A 7 2.65 -9.12 3.35
CA PRO A 7 3.64 -8.67 4.31
C PRO A 7 4.11 -7.25 3.96
N TRP A 8 4.41 -6.44 4.99
CA TRP A 8 4.77 -5.03 4.81
C TRP A 8 5.98 -4.84 3.88
N GLN A 9 6.91 -5.79 3.86
CA GLN A 9 8.10 -5.78 3.00
C GLN A 9 7.73 -5.70 1.51
N GLN A 10 6.63 -6.33 1.08
CA GLN A 10 6.16 -6.26 -0.31
C GLN A 10 5.68 -4.86 -0.70
N THR A 11 5.35 -4.01 0.28
CA THR A 11 4.93 -2.63 0.00
C THR A 11 6.12 -1.72 -0.37
N ILE A 12 7.32 -2.05 0.09
CA ILE A 12 8.50 -1.18 0.04
C ILE A 12 8.87 -0.76 -1.39
N PRO A 13 8.97 -1.68 -2.39
CA PRO A 13 9.35 -1.29 -3.74
C PRO A 13 8.35 -0.30 -4.37
N LEU A 14 7.05 -0.49 -4.13
CA LEU A 14 6.02 0.38 -4.70
C LEU A 14 5.93 1.71 -3.96
N ARG A 15 6.01 1.71 -2.62
CA ARG A 15 6.09 2.93 -1.80
C ARG A 15 7.29 3.79 -2.21
N ASN A 16 8.46 3.18 -2.37
CA ASN A 16 9.67 3.89 -2.80
C ASN A 16 9.45 4.55 -4.17
N ARG A 17 9.03 3.77 -5.17
CA ARG A 17 8.85 4.27 -6.54
C ARG A 17 7.83 5.40 -6.64
N VAL A 18 6.74 5.36 -5.85
CA VAL A 18 5.62 6.29 -5.98
C VAL A 18 5.74 7.48 -5.03
N LEU A 19 6.11 7.25 -3.77
CA LEU A 19 6.10 8.27 -2.72
C LEU A 19 7.45 8.95 -2.53
N TRP A 20 8.56 8.21 -2.69
CA TRP A 20 9.92 8.72 -2.47
C TRP A 20 10.93 8.18 -3.51
N PRO A 21 10.73 8.47 -4.81
CA PRO A 21 11.58 7.90 -5.86
C PRO A 21 13.06 8.28 -5.76
N ASN A 22 13.36 9.38 -5.06
CA ASN A 22 14.70 9.92 -4.87
C ASN A 22 15.30 9.56 -3.50
N LYS A 23 14.70 8.64 -2.75
CA LYS A 23 15.19 8.17 -1.45
C LYS A 23 15.55 6.68 -1.54
N PRO A 24 16.48 6.20 -0.70
CA PRO A 24 16.78 4.78 -0.64
C PRO A 24 15.58 3.99 -0.08
N PRO A 25 15.41 2.70 -0.43
CA PRO A 25 14.28 1.87 0.02
C PRO A 25 14.10 1.85 1.54
N GLU A 26 15.18 1.92 2.30
CA GLU A 26 15.22 1.95 3.76
C GLU A 26 14.40 3.12 4.34
N PHE A 27 14.30 4.23 3.60
CA PHE A 27 13.48 5.38 3.99
C PHE A 27 11.96 5.07 3.97
N CYS A 28 11.56 3.99 3.32
CA CYS A 28 10.16 3.54 3.25
C CYS A 28 9.77 2.65 4.44
N HIS A 29 10.75 2.21 5.25
CA HIS A 29 10.51 1.49 6.49
C HIS A 29 10.00 2.49 7.51
N ILE A 30 8.89 2.16 8.17
CA ILE A 30 8.28 3.05 9.15
C ILE A 30 8.01 2.25 10.42
N ASP A 31 8.23 2.90 11.56
CA ASP A 31 7.85 2.36 12.85
C ASP A 31 6.37 1.96 12.84
N GLY A 32 6.11 0.70 13.22
CA GLY A 32 4.78 0.09 13.21
C GLY A 32 4.40 -0.66 11.95
N ASP A 33 5.25 -0.74 10.90
CA ASP A 33 4.98 -1.62 9.74
C ASP A 33 4.90 -3.11 10.14
N ALA A 34 5.55 -3.53 11.23
CA ALA A 34 5.41 -4.90 11.73
C ALA A 34 4.01 -5.20 12.29
N ASP A 35 3.35 -4.17 12.83
CA ASP A 35 2.05 -4.27 13.51
C ASP A 35 0.89 -3.80 12.62
N GLY A 36 1.19 -3.26 11.44
CA GLY A 36 0.23 -2.71 10.49
C GLY A 36 -0.51 -3.79 9.69
N LEU A 37 -1.71 -3.45 9.22
CA LEU A 37 -2.43 -4.23 8.22
C LEU A 37 -2.06 -3.71 6.83
N HIS A 38 -1.48 -4.56 6.00
CA HIS A 38 -1.01 -4.18 4.67
C HIS A 38 -1.77 -4.93 3.59
N PHE A 39 -2.17 -4.19 2.56
CA PHE A 39 -2.96 -4.68 1.45
C PHE A 39 -2.25 -4.39 0.13
N GLY A 40 -2.37 -5.32 -0.81
CA GLY A 40 -1.86 -5.20 -2.17
C GLY A 40 -2.93 -5.50 -3.20
N ALA A 41 -3.09 -4.63 -4.20
CA ALA A 41 -3.90 -4.90 -5.38
C ALA A 41 -3.00 -5.43 -6.50
N PHE A 42 -3.43 -6.54 -7.10
CA PHE A 42 -2.73 -7.26 -8.14
C PHE A 42 -3.52 -7.22 -9.45
N VAL A 43 -2.83 -6.90 -10.54
CA VAL A 43 -3.36 -7.00 -11.92
C VAL A 43 -2.41 -7.92 -12.68
N ASN A 44 -2.92 -9.03 -13.20
CA ASN A 44 -2.14 -10.08 -13.86
C ASN A 44 -0.93 -10.55 -13.04
N GLY A 45 -1.11 -10.72 -11.72
CA GLY A 45 -0.05 -11.12 -10.79
C GLY A 45 0.94 -10.01 -10.40
N VAL A 46 0.83 -8.81 -10.98
CA VAL A 46 1.71 -7.67 -10.67
C VAL A 46 1.10 -6.83 -9.56
N LEU A 47 1.87 -6.53 -8.50
CA LEU A 47 1.48 -5.61 -7.44
C LEU A 47 1.48 -4.16 -7.95
N VAL A 48 0.29 -3.56 -8.05
CA VAL A 48 0.09 -2.23 -8.68
C VAL A 48 -0.40 -1.17 -7.71
N CYS A 49 -0.97 -1.56 -6.57
CA CYS A 49 -1.43 -0.64 -5.52
C CYS A 49 -1.15 -1.24 -4.14
N VAL A 50 -0.75 -0.42 -3.18
CA VAL A 50 -0.54 -0.82 -1.78
C VAL A 50 -1.23 0.16 -0.84
N ALA A 51 -1.80 -0.36 0.24
CA ALA A 51 -2.37 0.40 1.35
C ALA A 51 -1.87 -0.15 2.68
N SER A 52 -1.78 0.70 3.70
CA SER A 52 -1.38 0.26 5.04
C SER A 52 -2.23 0.95 6.10
N VAL A 53 -2.86 0.16 6.95
CA VAL A 53 -3.80 0.60 7.96
C VAL A 53 -3.20 0.29 9.33
N TYR A 54 -3.12 1.31 10.17
CA TYR A 54 -2.63 1.19 11.53
C TYR A 54 -3.81 1.42 12.46
N LEU A 55 -4.10 0.43 13.30
CA LEU A 55 -5.22 0.46 14.23
C LEU A 55 -4.74 0.96 15.59
N THR A 56 -5.49 1.89 16.18
CA THR A 56 -5.41 2.24 17.60
C THR A 56 -6.79 2.01 18.22
N LEU A 57 -6.88 2.07 19.55
CA LEU A 57 -8.08 1.75 20.35
C LEU A 57 -9.42 2.21 19.73
N HIS A 58 -9.47 3.39 19.12
CA HIS A 58 -10.71 3.93 18.55
C HIS A 58 -10.54 4.53 17.14
N LYS A 59 -9.40 4.29 16.47
CA LYS A 59 -9.12 4.91 15.16
C LYS A 59 -8.36 3.96 14.25
N ALA A 60 -8.79 3.90 13.00
CA ALA A 60 -7.99 3.34 11.92
C ALA A 60 -7.31 4.50 11.17
N ARG A 61 -6.01 4.37 10.92
CA ARG A 61 -5.25 5.35 10.12
C ARG A 61 -4.71 4.68 8.88
N LEU A 62 -5.25 5.08 7.72
CA LEU A 62 -4.65 4.77 6.43
C LEU A 62 -3.38 5.61 6.23
N ARG A 63 -2.27 4.96 5.89
CA ARG A 63 -1.05 5.63 5.44
C ARG A 63 -0.42 4.87 4.28
N LYS A 64 0.52 5.54 3.62
CA LYS A 64 1.43 4.95 2.63
C LYS A 64 0.68 4.30 1.47
N PHE A 65 -0.47 4.89 1.12
CA PHE A 65 -1.31 4.47 0.02
C PHE A 65 -0.67 4.91 -1.30
N ALA A 66 -0.33 3.96 -2.15
CA ALA A 66 0.42 4.23 -3.37
C ALA A 66 -0.08 3.33 -4.50
N THR A 67 -0.41 3.94 -5.65
CA THR A 67 -0.74 3.23 -6.88
C THR A 67 0.30 3.57 -7.93
N ASN A 68 0.83 2.56 -8.62
CA ASN A 68 1.76 2.72 -9.73
C ASN A 68 1.13 3.66 -10.78
N SER A 69 1.90 4.65 -11.26
CA SER A 69 1.41 5.69 -12.19
C SER A 69 0.76 5.12 -13.46
N ARG A 70 1.25 3.98 -13.97
CA ARG A 70 0.67 3.30 -15.15
C ARG A 70 -0.71 2.68 -14.90
N TYR A 71 -1.10 2.57 -13.63
CA TYR A 71 -2.35 1.95 -13.17
C TYR A 71 -3.26 2.96 -12.44
N GLN A 72 -2.91 4.24 -12.43
CA GLN A 72 -3.76 5.29 -11.87
C GLN A 72 -4.96 5.59 -12.80
N ASN A 73 -5.99 6.24 -12.27
CA ASN A 73 -7.23 6.58 -12.99
C ASN A 73 -8.03 5.39 -13.54
N GLN A 74 -7.83 4.19 -12.98
CA GLN A 74 -8.51 2.95 -13.38
C GLN A 74 -9.43 2.38 -12.28
N GLY A 75 -9.73 3.16 -11.24
CA GLY A 75 -10.58 2.73 -10.12
C GLY A 75 -9.92 1.76 -9.11
N ILE A 76 -8.67 1.35 -9.32
CA ILE A 76 -7.94 0.42 -8.43
C ILE A 76 -7.87 0.98 -7.00
N GLY A 77 -7.54 2.27 -6.86
CA GLY A 77 -7.46 2.90 -5.55
C GLY A 77 -8.81 2.95 -4.84
N PHE A 78 -9.89 3.22 -5.57
CA PHE A 78 -11.26 3.21 -5.03
C PHE A 78 -11.66 1.81 -4.57
N ALA A 79 -11.35 0.77 -5.37
CA ALA A 79 -11.58 -0.62 -4.99
C ALA A 79 -10.81 -1.04 -3.73
N MET A 80 -9.54 -0.60 -3.61
CA MET A 80 -8.76 -0.79 -2.38
C MET A 80 -9.44 -0.11 -1.19
N LEU A 81 -9.85 1.14 -1.35
CA LEU A 81 -10.52 1.88 -0.29
C LEU A 81 -11.80 1.17 0.14
N ASN A 82 -12.65 0.71 -0.78
CA ASN A 82 -13.89 -0.03 -0.46
C ASN A 82 -13.67 -1.33 0.32
N LEU A 83 -12.51 -1.98 0.15
CA LEU A 83 -12.20 -3.19 0.90
C LEU A 83 -11.77 -2.89 2.35
N ILE A 84 -11.12 -1.75 2.58
CA ILE A 84 -10.51 -1.43 3.88
C ILE A 84 -11.38 -0.53 4.78
N GLN A 85 -12.61 -0.19 4.36
CA GLN A 85 -13.53 0.69 5.11
C GLN A 85 -14.09 -0.01 6.34
#